data_AF-A0A1B2YP97-F1
#
_entry.id   AF-A0A1B2YP97-F1
#
_cell.length_a   1.000
_cell.length_b   1.000
_cell.length_c   1.000
_cell.angle_alpha   90.00
_cell.angle_beta   90.00
_cell.angle_gamma   90.00
#
_symmetry.space_group_name_H-M   'P 1'
#
loop_
_entity.id
_entity.type
_entity.pdbx_description
1 polymer ?
#
loop_
_entity_poly.entity_id
_entity_poly.type
_entity_poly.pdbx_seq_one_letter_code
_entity_poly.pdbx_strand_id
1 'polypeptide(L)'
;MKSLELKPQQPKRNQIAAVACKIFGHKYRITKRYQSHLKEFECTQCKKQYTLDGYGHYTPLTPKMRRINEVYENFYITKMSRTS
;
A
#
# COMPACT_ATOMS: atom_id res chain seq x y z
N MET A 1 21.63 -0.22 -13.62
CA MET A 1 20.29 -0.75 -13.28
C MET A 1 19.57 0.36 -12.53
N LYS A 2 18.57 1.02 -13.12
CA LYS A 2 17.94 2.21 -12.51
C LYS A 2 17.04 1.75 -11.37
N SER A 3 17.49 1.98 -10.14
CA SER A 3 16.65 1.91 -8.94
C SER A 3 15.52 2.92 -9.13
N LEU A 4 14.32 2.46 -9.47
CA LEU A 4 13.14 3.32 -9.55
C LEU A 4 12.77 3.70 -8.12
N GLU A 5 13.31 4.81 -7.65
CA GLU A 5 12.92 5.42 -6.39
C GLU A 5 11.44 5.84 -6.49
N LEU A 6 10.55 5.02 -5.92
CA LEU A 6 9.15 5.35 -5.74
C LEU A 6 9.06 6.52 -4.74
N LYS A 7 9.15 7.76 -5.24
CA LYS A 7 8.81 8.96 -4.46
C LYS A 7 7.40 8.77 -3.89
N PRO A 8 7.20 8.84 -2.57
CA PRO A 8 5.86 8.74 -2.00
C PRO A 8 5.05 9.95 -2.47
N GLN A 9 4.06 9.68 -3.33
CA GLN A 9 3.14 10.68 -3.84
C GLN A 9 2.32 11.18 -2.65
N GLN A 10 2.62 12.36 -2.12
CA GLN A 10 1.85 12.99 -1.04
C GLN A 10 0.55 13.53 -1.64
N PRO A 11 -0.62 12.92 -1.37
CA PRO A 11 -1.86 13.34 -2.01
C PRO A 11 -2.31 14.70 -1.46
N LYS A 12 -2.70 15.62 -2.35
CA LYS A 12 -3.33 16.90 -1.97
C LYS A 12 -4.61 16.60 -1.19
N ARG A 13 -4.58 16.85 0.12
CA ARG A 13 -5.64 16.48 1.08
C ARG A 13 -6.89 17.33 0.84
N ASN A 14 -7.91 16.73 0.22
CA ASN A 14 -9.23 17.34 0.13
C ASN A 14 -9.96 17.15 1.47
N GLN A 15 -10.05 18.22 2.27
CA GLN A 15 -10.48 18.14 3.68
C GLN A 15 -11.94 17.68 3.83
N ILE A 16 -12.81 18.04 2.88
CA ILE A 16 -14.22 17.62 2.84
C ILE A 16 -14.33 16.11 2.66
N ALA A 17 -13.55 15.56 1.73
CA ALA A 17 -13.54 14.13 1.45
C ALA A 17 -13.00 13.31 2.63
N ALA A 18 -12.07 13.87 3.43
CA ALA A 18 -11.55 13.21 4.62
C ALA A 18 -12.63 13.05 5.72
N VAL A 19 -13.48 14.06 5.91
CA VAL A 19 -14.60 14.00 6.86
C VAL A 19 -15.65 13.01 6.37
N ALA A 20 -16.02 13.07 5.08
CA ALA A 20 -16.98 12.13 4.49
C ALA A 20 -16.54 10.67 4.64
N CYS A 21 -15.26 10.35 4.42
CA CYS A 21 -14.74 8.99 4.62
C CYS A 21 -14.84 8.49 6.07
N LYS A 22 -14.78 9.39 7.06
CA LYS A 22 -14.91 9.01 8.47
C LYS A 22 -16.34 8.61 8.82
N ILE A 23 -17.33 9.14 8.10
CA ILE A 23 -18.76 8.90 8.34
C ILE A 23 -19.28 7.74 7.49
N PHE A 24 -18.95 7.70 6.20
CA PHE A 24 -19.45 6.70 5.25
C PHE A 24 -18.50 5.51 5.02
N GLY A 25 -17.29 5.58 5.56
CA GLY A 25 -16.26 4.58 5.34
C GLY A 25 -15.39 4.84 4.10
N HIS A 26 -14.31 4.07 4.00
CA HIS A 26 -13.33 4.20 2.93
C HIS A 26 -13.67 3.29 1.75
N LYS A 27 -13.72 3.86 0.54
CA LYS A 27 -13.77 3.11 -0.71
C LYS A 27 -12.35 2.83 -1.20
N TYR A 28 -11.88 1.60 -1.03
CA TYR A 28 -10.53 1.19 -1.38
C TYR A 28 -10.41 0.76 -2.85
N ARG A 29 -9.35 1.20 -3.51
CA ARG A 29 -8.90 0.72 -4.82
C ARG A 29 -7.49 0.15 -4.67
N ILE A 30 -7.21 -0.99 -5.28
CA ILE A 30 -5.87 -1.58 -5.27
C ILE A 30 -4.95 -0.71 -6.14
N THR A 31 -3.83 -0.27 -5.57
CA THR A 31 -2.80 0.52 -6.27
C THR A 31 -1.61 -0.33 -6.69
N LYS A 32 -1.21 -1.29 -5.86
CA LYS A 32 -0.09 -2.20 -6.12
C LYS A 32 -0.44 -3.60 -5.64
N ARG A 33 -0.22 -4.58 -6.52
CA ARG A 33 -0.25 -6.00 -6.16
C ARG A 33 1.18 -6.52 -6.22
N TYR A 34 1.59 -7.16 -5.14
CA TYR A 34 2.84 -7.88 -5.07
C TYR A 34 2.63 -9.32 -5.57
N GLN A 35 3.71 -10.04 -5.93
CA GLN A 35 3.65 -11.47 -6.20
C GLN A 35 3.38 -12.26 -4.93
N SER A 36 3.87 -11.76 -3.79
CA SER A 36 3.42 -12.23 -2.49
C SER A 36 1.95 -11.85 -2.21
N HIS A 37 1.47 -12.20 -1.01
CA HIS A 37 0.09 -11.92 -0.60
C HIS A 37 -0.15 -10.45 -0.21
N LEU A 38 0.89 -9.61 -0.25
CA LEU A 38 0.81 -8.19 0.09
C LEU A 38 0.08 -7.38 -0.99
N LYS A 39 -0.71 -6.41 -0.54
CA LYS A 39 -1.46 -5.49 -1.40
C LYS A 39 -1.42 -4.08 -0.82
N GLU A 40 -1.33 -3.09 -1.70
CA GLU A 40 -1.51 -1.68 -1.36
C GLU A 40 -2.81 -1.17 -1.95
N PHE A 41 -3.45 -0.29 -1.19
CA PHE A 41 -4.75 0.26 -1.49
C PHE A 41 -4.71 1.78 -1.36
N GLU A 42 -5.56 2.46 -2.12
CA GLU A 42 -5.80 3.90 -2.00
C GLU A 42 -7.30 4.13 -1.88
N CYS A 43 -7.69 5.03 -0.98
CA CYS A 43 -9.06 5.48 -0.92
C CYS A 43 -9.39 6.40 -2.10
N THR A 44 -10.42 6.09 -2.86
CA THR A 44 -10.80 6.90 -4.04
C THR A 44 -11.21 8.33 -3.69
N GLN A 45 -11.73 8.54 -2.48
CA GLN A 45 -12.25 9.82 -2.00
C GLN A 45 -11.18 10.67 -1.32
N CYS A 46 -10.55 10.16 -0.25
CA CYS A 46 -9.59 10.92 0.54
C CYS A 46 -8.12 10.72 0.12
N LYS A 47 -7.86 9.84 -0.86
CA LYS A 47 -6.54 9.55 -1.42
C LYS A 47 -5.50 9.02 -0.44
N LYS A 48 -5.91 8.68 0.79
CA LYS A 48 -5.04 8.00 1.76
C LYS A 48 -4.72 6.59 1.29
N GLN A 49 -3.50 6.15 1.57
CA GLN A 49 -3.00 4.83 1.22
C GLN A 49 -3.05 3.89 2.42
N TYR A 50 -3.32 2.61 2.15
CA TYR A 50 -3.52 1.55 3.12
C TYR A 50 -2.86 0.26 2.64
N THR A 51 -2.58 -0.64 3.57
CA THR A 51 -2.17 -2.02 3.32
C THR A 51 -2.92 -2.95 4.28
N LEU A 52 -2.70 -4.26 4.16
CA LEU A 52 -3.27 -5.24 5.08
C LEU A 52 -2.23 -5.57 6.16
N ASP A 53 -2.69 -5.68 7.40
CA ASP A 53 -1.89 -6.27 8.47
C ASP A 53 -1.90 -7.82 8.38
N GLY A 54 -1.22 -8.48 9.33
CA GLY A 54 -1.18 -9.94 9.40
C GLY A 54 -2.52 -10.62 9.72
N TYR A 55 -3.53 -9.85 10.15
CA TYR A 55 -4.89 -10.31 10.43
C TYR A 55 -5.88 -9.96 9.30
N GLY A 56 -5.43 -9.26 8.25
CA GLY A 56 -6.26 -8.85 7.12
C GLY A 56 -7.03 -7.54 7.33
N HIS A 57 -6.68 -6.73 8.33
CA HIS A 57 -7.27 -5.41 8.52
C HIS A 57 -6.55 -4.33 7.71
N TYR A 58 -7.33 -3.35 7.24
CA TYR A 58 -6.78 -2.18 6.55
C TYR A 58 -6.05 -1.27 7.54
N THR A 59 -4.73 -1.15 7.38
CA THR A 59 -3.87 -0.28 8.17
C THR A 59 -3.24 0.81 7.29
N PRO A 60 -3.02 2.03 7.79
CA PRO A 60 -2.40 3.10 6.99
C PRO A 60 -1.03 2.69 6.44
N LEU A 61 -0.81 2.93 5.14
CA LEU A 61 0.48 2.67 4.50
C LEU A 61 1.46 3.77 4.85
N THR A 62 2.28 3.53 5.88
CA THR A 62 3.36 4.45 6.26
C THR A 62 4.58 4.25 5.36
N PRO A 63 5.47 5.26 5.24
CA PRO A 63 6.72 5.11 4.49
C PRO A 63 7.60 3.96 4.99
N LYS A 64 7.59 3.70 6.31
CA LYS A 64 8.28 2.55 6.93
C LYS A 64 7.66 1.23 6.48
N MET A 65 6.33 1.12 6.53
CA MET A 65 5.62 -0.10 6.13
C MET A 65 5.84 -0.41 4.64
N ARG A 66 5.82 0.62 3.79
CA ARG A 66 6.11 0.47 2.36
C ARG A 66 7.50 -0.13 2.12
N ARG A 67 8.54 0.36 2.82
CA ARG A 67 9.89 -0.21 2.73
C ARG A 67 9.91 -1.68 3.17
N ILE A 68 9.21 -2.02 4.25
CA ILE A 68 9.12 -3.41 4.73
C ILE A 68 8.48 -4.30 3.65
N ASN A 69 7.37 -3.87 3.05
CA ASN A 69 6.69 -4.62 2.00
C ASN A 69 7.59 -4.83 0.77
N GLU A 70 8.36 -3.82 0.36
CA GLU A 70 9.31 -3.93 -0.76
C GLU A 70 10.44 -4.91 -0.46
N VAL A 71 11.02 -4.88 0.75
CA VAL A 71 12.07 -5.81 1.17
C VAL A 71 11.52 -7.23 1.27
N TYR A 72 10.33 -7.40 1.84
CA TYR A 72 9.66 -8.69 1.94
C TYR A 72 9.39 -9.30 0.56
N GLU A 73 8.92 -8.49 -0.38
CA GLU A 73 8.69 -8.93 -1.75
C GLU A 73 9.97 -9.42 -2.41
N ASN A 74 11.06 -8.64 -2.31
CA ASN A 74 12.33 -9.02 -2.91
C ASN A 74 12.85 -10.34 -2.33
N PHE A 75 12.71 -10.53 -1.02
CA PHE A 75 13.05 -11.80 -0.37
C PHE A 75 12.17 -12.94 -0.88
N TYR A 76 10.85 -12.74 -0.94
CA TYR A 76 9.90 -13.74 -1.41
C TYR A 76 10.21 -14.20 -2.85
N ILE A 77 10.43 -13.25 -3.77
CA ILE A 77 10.80 -13.53 -5.16
C ILE A 77 12.12 -14.29 -5.23
N THR A 78 13.14 -13.85 -4.49
CA THR A 78 14.46 -14.50 -4.47
C THR A 78 14.39 -15.94 -3.93
N LYS A 79 13.52 -16.19 -2.95
CA LYS A 79 13.30 -17.54 -2.41
C LYS A 79 12.58 -18.41 -3.42
N MET A 80 11.49 -17.91 -4.03
CA MET A 80 10.76 -18.65 -5.06
C MET A 80 11.63 -19.02 -6.25
N SER A 81 12.46 -18.09 -6.74
CA SER A 81 13.33 -18.33 -7.90
C SER A 81 14.41 -19.40 -7.66
N ARG A 82 14.68 -19.77 -6.40
CA ARG A 82 15.63 -20.84 -6.03
C ARG A 82 14.95 -22.19 -5.82
N THR A 83 13.63 -22.20 -5.68
CA THR A 83 12.84 -23.40 -5.40
C THR A 83 12.08 -23.87 -6.64
N SER A 84 11.94 -23.02 -7.66
CA SER A 84 11.44 -23.36 -9.00
C SER A 84 12.49 -24.03 -9.88
#